data_AF-W6KU53-F1
#
_entry.id   AF-W6KU53-F1
#
_cell.length_a   1.000
_cell.length_b   1.000
_cell.length_c   1.000
_cell.angle_alpha   90.00
_cell.angle_beta   90.00
_cell.angle_gamma   90.00
#
_symmetry.space_group_name_H-M   'P 1'
#
loop_
_entity.id
_entity.type
_entity.pdbx_description
1 polymer ?
#
loop_
_entity_poly.entity_id
_entity_poly.type
_entity_poly.pdbx_seq_one_letter_code
_entity_poly.pdbx_strand_id
1 'polypeptide(L)'
;MPRAYYKPFTAYEELLGFRAVRRNAYFFCAFFFGALLFKFALLSKYSLSSSMSVADIENNPQYQNMLDQRLEIMETLSSQENMRRAMKRRLQAPPA
;
A
#
# COMPACT_ATOMS: atom_id res chain seq x y z
N MET A 1 -30.35 50.83 19.92
CA MET A 1 -29.86 49.45 20.01
C MET A 1 -30.96 48.52 19.52
N PRO A 2 -30.78 47.74 18.43
CA PRO A 2 -31.83 46.84 17.96
C PRO A 2 -31.93 45.66 18.94
N ARG A 3 -33.10 45.47 19.55
CA ARG A 3 -33.42 44.28 20.35
C ARG A 3 -33.60 43.11 19.39
N ALA A 4 -32.74 42.09 19.49
CA ALA A 4 -32.90 40.85 18.76
C ALA A 4 -34.23 40.19 19.19
N TYR A 5 -35.24 40.28 18.34
CA TYR A 5 -36.47 39.49 18.48
C TYR A 5 -36.12 38.03 18.21
N TYR A 6 -35.90 37.24 19.27
CA TYR A 6 -35.84 35.79 19.17
C TYR A 6 -37.24 35.31 18.78
N LYS A 7 -37.43 34.94 17.51
CA LYS A 7 -38.67 34.30 17.06
C LYS A 7 -38.65 32.90 17.69
N PRO A 8 -39.62 32.53 18.55
CA PRO A 8 -39.67 31.17 19.06
C PRO A 8 -39.86 30.24 17.87
N PHE A 9 -38.90 29.35 17.64
CA PHE A 9 -39.05 28.25 16.70
C PHE A 9 -40.31 27.49 17.12
N THR A 10 -41.27 27.36 16.20
CA THR A 10 -42.49 26.62 16.50
C THR A 10 -42.14 25.14 16.67
N ALA A 11 -42.76 24.44 17.64
CA ALA A 11 -42.49 23.02 17.90
C ALA A 11 -42.57 22.13 16.63
N TYR A 12 -43.29 22.59 15.61
CA TYR A 12 -43.38 21.97 14.30
C TYR A 12 -42.06 21.98 13.51
N GLU A 13 -41.30 23.08 13.54
CA GLU A 13 -39.99 23.18 12.87
C GLU A 13 -38.95 22.29 13.57
N GLU A 14 -39.01 22.19 14.90
CA GLU A 14 -38.16 21.26 15.66
C GLU A 14 -38.49 19.80 15.33
N LEU A 15 -39.77 19.42 15.35
CA LEU A 15 -40.22 18.04 15.03
C LEU A 15 -39.86 17.63 13.60
N LEU A 16 -40.05 18.52 12.62
CA LEU A 16 -39.65 18.27 11.23
C LEU A 16 -38.12 18.20 11.10
N GLY A 17 -37.40 19.08 11.80
CA GLY A 17 -35.94 19.06 11.90
C GLY A 17 -35.42 17.73 12.48
N PHE A 18 -35.98 17.28 13.61
CA PHE A 18 -35.64 16.00 14.23
C PHE A 18 -35.96 14.80 13.35
N ARG A 19 -37.08 14.82 12.61
CA ARG A 19 -37.44 13.74 11.68
C ARG A 19 -36.49 13.69 10.47
N ALA A 20 -36.10 14.85 9.94
CA ALA A 20 -35.12 14.94 8.87
C ALA A 20 -33.72 14.49 9.32
N VAL A 21 -33.28 14.94 10.51
CA VAL A 21 -32.01 14.52 11.14
C VAL A 21 -31.99 13.01 11.38
N ARG A 22 -33.08 12.44 11.90
CA ARG A 22 -33.21 11.00 12.14
C ARG A 22 -33.13 10.19 10.85
N ARG A 23 -33.80 10.64 9.78
CA ARG A 23 -33.72 10.00 8.45
C ARG A 23 -32.30 10.05 7.89
N ASN A 24 -31.65 11.21 7.98
CA ASN A 24 -30.28 11.39 7.49
C ASN A 24 -29.27 10.54 8.29
N ALA A 25 -29.47 10.40 9.60
CA ALA A 25 -28.66 9.53 10.45
C ALA A 25 -28.75 8.06 10.02
N TYR A 26 -29.94 7.56 9.67
CA TYR A 26 -30.08 6.19 9.16
C TYR A 26 -29.34 5.98 7.84
N PHE A 27 -29.41 6.93 6.91
CA PHE A 27 -28.65 6.85 5.66
C PHE A 27 -27.14 6.87 5.91
N PHE A 28 -26.67 7.73 6.81
CA PHE A 28 -25.26 7.82 7.13
C PHE A 28 -24.75 6.54 7.81
N CYS A 29 -25.49 6.01 8.78
CA CYS A 29 -25.16 4.73 9.42
C CYS A 29 -25.17 3.57 8.42
N ALA A 30 -26.18 3.48 7.56
CA ALA A 30 -26.27 2.42 6.55
C ALA A 30 -25.07 2.48 5.58
N PHE A 31 -24.70 3.67 5.13
CA PHE A 31 -23.53 3.85 4.25
C PHE A 31 -22.22 3.50 4.97
N PHE A 32 -22.04 3.95 6.21
CA PHE A 32 -20.85 3.67 7.00
C PHE A 32 -20.66 2.17 7.27
N PHE A 33 -21.71 1.48 7.72
CA PHE A 33 -21.66 0.03 7.95
C PHE A 33 -21.50 -0.75 6.64
N GLY A 34 -22.18 -0.35 5.56
CA GLY A 34 -22.01 -0.95 4.24
C GLY A 34 -20.58 -0.83 3.72
N ALA A 35 -19.98 0.35 3.85
CA ALA A 35 -18.59 0.58 3.46
C ALA A 35 -17.59 -0.22 4.31
N LEU A 36 -17.83 -0.35 5.62
CA LEU A 36 -17.02 -1.20 6.50
C LEU A 36 -17.09 -2.67 6.10
N LEU A 37 -18.29 -3.21 5.91
CA LEU A 37 -18.47 -4.60 5.48
C LEU A 37 -17.83 -4.86 4.12
N PHE A 38 -17.98 -3.93 3.17
CA PHE A 38 -17.32 -4.00 1.87
C PHE A 38 -15.79 -4.00 2.01
N LYS A 39 -15.24 -3.13 2.86
CA LYS A 39 -13.79 -3.09 3.14
C LYS A 39 -13.32 -4.40 3.76
N PHE A 40 -14.06 -4.99 4.71
CA PHE A 40 -13.73 -6.28 5.29
C PHE A 40 -13.78 -7.41 4.25
N ALA A 41 -14.77 -7.43 3.37
CA ALA A 41 -14.89 -8.43 2.31
C ALA A 41 -13.76 -8.32 1.26
N LEU A 42 -13.34 -7.09 0.95
CA LEU A 42 -12.15 -6.86 0.13
C LEU A 42 -10.89 -7.32 0.85
N LEU A 43 -10.72 -6.92 2.11
CA LEU A 43 -9.57 -7.35 2.91
C LEU A 43 -9.51 -8.87 3.04
N SER A 44 -10.61 -9.59 3.26
CA SER A 44 -10.56 -11.06 3.32
C SER A 44 -10.11 -11.72 2.02
N LYS A 45 -10.39 -11.11 0.86
CA LYS A 45 -9.97 -11.63 -0.44
C LYS A 45 -8.53 -11.23 -0.82
N TYR A 46 -8.10 -10.05 -0.39
CA TYR A 46 -6.79 -9.49 -0.75
C TYR A 46 -5.76 -9.57 0.39
N SER A 47 -6.13 -10.05 1.58
CA SER A 47 -5.25 -10.35 2.73
C SER A 47 -4.33 -11.55 2.48
N LEU A 48 -4.25 -12.04 1.24
CA LEU A 48 -3.29 -13.07 0.83
C LEU A 48 -1.84 -12.56 0.84
N SER A 49 -1.59 -11.27 1.06
CA SER A 49 -0.24 -10.69 1.08
C SER A 49 0.48 -10.75 2.44
N SER A 50 -0.18 -11.22 3.50
CA SER A 50 0.45 -11.32 4.83
C SER A 50 1.01 -12.72 5.14
N SER A 51 0.77 -13.72 4.29
CA SER A 51 1.22 -15.10 4.52
C SER A 51 2.13 -15.62 3.42
N MET A 52 2.85 -14.75 2.71
CA MET A 52 3.96 -15.22 1.88
C MET A 52 5.09 -15.60 2.85
N SER A 53 5.01 -16.81 3.39
CA SER A 53 6.05 -17.34 4.26
C SER A 53 7.34 -17.42 3.44
N VAL A 54 8.48 -17.17 4.06
CA VAL A 54 9.79 -17.25 3.36
C VAL A 54 9.95 -18.62 2.67
N ALA A 55 9.34 -19.66 3.24
CA ALA A 55 9.28 -21.01 2.68
C ALA A 55 8.51 -21.10 1.33
N ASP A 56 7.49 -20.29 1.11
CA ASP A 56 6.74 -20.28 -0.16
C ASP A 56 7.50 -19.55 -1.28
N ILE A 57 8.36 -18.60 -0.91
CA ILE A 57 9.24 -17.88 -1.85
C ILE A 57 10.39 -18.77 -2.28
N GLU A 58 10.99 -19.51 -1.36
CA GLU A 58 12.11 -20.42 -1.63
C GLU A 58 11.71 -21.62 -2.51
N ASN A 59 10.45 -22.08 -2.38
CA ASN A 59 9.87 -23.12 -3.23
C ASN A 59 9.30 -22.59 -4.56
N ASN A 60 9.33 -21.28 -4.82
CA ASN A 60 8.83 -20.73 -6.08
C ASN A 60 9.89 -20.89 -7.19
N PRO A 61 9.62 -21.68 -8.25
CA PRO A 61 10.60 -21.91 -9.32
C PRO A 61 10.97 -20.63 -10.07
N GLN A 62 10.08 -19.65 -10.15
CA GLN A 62 10.39 -18.36 -10.78
C GLN A 62 11.40 -17.55 -9.96
N TYR A 63 11.33 -17.66 -8.63
CA TYR A 63 12.26 -16.96 -7.74
C TYR A 63 13.67 -17.56 -7.83
N GLN A 64 13.78 -18.89 -7.88
CA GLN A 64 15.06 -19.56 -8.08
C GLN A 64 15.70 -19.20 -9.42
N ASN A 65 14.93 -19.22 -10.51
CA ASN A 65 15.43 -18.79 -11.82
C ASN A 65 15.94 -17.34 -11.82
N MET A 66 15.28 -16.43 -11.09
CA MET A 66 15.75 -15.06 -10.95
C MET A 66 17.02 -14.95 -10.10
N LEU A 67 17.18 -15.79 -9.07
CA LEU A 67 18.42 -15.84 -8.28
C LEU A 67 19.58 -16.37 -9.12
N ASP A 68 19.37 -17.42 -9.91
CA ASP A 68 20.39 -17.98 -10.79
C ASP A 68 20.86 -16.96 -11.84
N GLN A 69 19.93 -16.21 -12.44
CA GLN A 69 20.28 -15.11 -13.35
C GLN A 69 21.11 -14.02 -12.65
N ARG A 70 20.79 -13.70 -11.39
CA ARG A 70 21.57 -12.72 -10.62
C ARG A 70 22.97 -13.22 -10.32
N LEU A 71 23.13 -14.51 -10.01
CA LEU A 71 24.43 -15.12 -9.76
C LEU A 71 25.29 -15.11 -11.03
N GLU A 72 24.73 -15.49 -12.18
CA GLU A 72 25.42 -15.46 -13.47
C GLU A 72 25.89 -14.04 -13.85
N ILE A 73 25.03 -13.03 -13.65
CA ILE A 73 25.39 -11.62 -13.87
C ILE A 73 26.49 -11.17 -12.90
N MET A 74 26.43 -11.61 -11.64
CA MET A 74 27.46 -11.27 -10.65
C MET A 74 28.82 -11.89 -10.99
N GLU A 75 28.83 -13.15 -11.45
CA GLU A 75 30.05 -13.82 -11.89
C GLU A 75 30.68 -13.12 -13.09
N THR A 76 29.88 -12.80 -14.11
CA THR A 76 30.36 -12.08 -15.31
C THR A 76 30.92 -10.70 -14.96
N LEU A 77 30.24 -9.93 -14.10
CA LEU A 77 30.73 -8.63 -13.62
C LEU A 77 32.04 -8.77 -12.82
N SER A 78 32.13 -9.78 -11.93
CA SER A 78 33.35 -10.03 -11.16
C SER A 78 34.54 -10.38 -12.07
N SER A 79 34.30 -11.16 -13.13
CA SER A 79 35.31 -11.52 -14.12
C SER A 79 35.81 -10.30 -14.89
N GLN A 80 34.90 -9.39 -15.26
CA GLN A 80 35.22 -8.16 -15.97
C GLN A 80 36.00 -7.18 -15.09
N GLU A 81 35.63 -7.05 -13.81
CA GLU A 81 36.41 -6.26 -12.85
C GLU A 81 37.82 -6.83 -12.64
N ASN A 82 37.95 -8.15 -12.54
CA ASN A 82 39.24 -8.81 -12.39
C ASN A 82 40.14 -8.58 -13.62
N MET A 83 39.58 -8.67 -14.83
CA MET A 83 40.29 -8.31 -16.07
C MET A 83 40.71 -6.84 -16.07
N ARG A 84 39.82 -5.93 -15.67
CA ARG A 84 40.11 -4.50 -15.59
C ARG A 84 41.24 -4.20 -14.59
N ARG A 85 41.24 -4.87 -13.43
CA ARG A 85 42.32 -4.76 -12.43
C ARG A 85 43.63 -5.34 -12.95
N ALA A 86 43.59 -6.47 -13.66
CA ALA A 86 44.78 -7.08 -14.27
C ALA A 86 45.39 -6.18 -15.36
N MET A 87 44.57 -5.57 -16.23
CA MET A 87 45.04 -4.60 -17.22
C MET A 87 45.64 -3.36 -16.56
N LYS A 88 45.01 -2.83 -15.51
CA LYS A 88 45.54 -1.68 -14.77
C LYS A 88 46.90 -2.00 -14.14
N ARG A 89 47.09 -3.20 -13.59
CA ARG A 89 48.39 -3.66 -13.07
C ARG A 89 49.44 -3.78 -14.16
N ARG A 90 49.09 -4.28 -15.35
CA ARG A 90 50.01 -4.34 -16.50
C ARG A 90 50.42 -2.96 -16.99
N LEU A 91 49.49 -2.00 -17.03
CA LEU A 91 49.77 -0.61 -17.42
C LEU A 91 50.61 0.15 -16.38
N GLN A 92 50.59 -0.29 -15.11
CA GLN A 92 51.38 0.29 -14.03
C GLN A 92 52.72 -0.41 -13.81
N ALA A 93 52.98 -1.53 -14.47
CA ALA A 93 54.29 -2.16 -14.44
C ALA A 93 55.27 -1.30 -15.26
N PRO A 94 56.39 -0.84 -14.68
CA PRO A 94 57.35 -0.03 -15.41
C PRO A 94 57.95 -0.85 -16.56
N PRO A 95 58.13 -0.27 -17.76
CA PRO A 95 58.83 -0.94 -18.84
C PRO A 95 60.27 -1.23 -18.40
N ALA A 96 60.72 -2.47 -18.64
CA ALA A 96 62.08 -2.92 -18.38
C ALA A 96 63.08 -2.31 -19.37
#